data_AF-A0A7W9YUC4-F1
#
_entry.id   AF-A0A7W9YUC4-F1
#
_cell.length_a   1.000
_cell.length_b   1.000
_cell.length_c   1.000
_cell.angle_alpha   90.00
_cell.angle_beta   90.00
_cell.angle_gamma   90.00
#
_symmetry.space_group_name_H-M   'P 1'
#
loop_
_entity.id
_entity.type
_entity.pdbx_description
1 polymer ?
#
loop_
_entity_poly.entity_id
_entity_poly.type
_entity_poly.pdbx_seq_one_letter_code
_entity_poly.pdbx_strand_id
1 'polypeptide(L)' 'MNRLLRALKARHAIMETRVMEEQRRPKPDPIRLKSLKTIKLQLRDQIASLERLIGETTAPVTNRLRPKRRTLTS' A
#
# COMPACT_ATOMS: atom_id res chain seq x y z
N MET A 1 0.48 -18.85 -6.14
CA MET A 1 1.08 -17.77 -5.31
C MET A 1 1.70 -16.73 -6.23
N ASN A 2 1.19 -15.49 -6.26
CA ASN A 2 1.68 -14.47 -7.19
C ASN A 2 3.09 -13.98 -6.76
N ARG A 3 4.14 -14.36 -7.52
CA ARG A 3 5.56 -14.04 -7.20
C ARG A 3 5.81 -12.54 -7.12
N LEU A 4 5.17 -11.76 -8.00
CA LEU A 4 5.30 -10.30 -8.04
C LEU A 4 4.76 -9.66 -6.76
N LEU A 5 3.59 -10.10 -6.29
CA LEU A 5 3.00 -9.59 -5.06
C LEU A 5 3.89 -9.85 -3.83
N ARG A 6 4.48 -11.06 -3.74
CA ARG A 6 5.46 -11.37 -2.68
C ARG A 6 6.69 -10.47 -2.74
N ALA A 7 7.24 -10.24 -3.93
CA ALA A 7 8.40 -9.37 -4.11
C ALA A 7 8.10 -7.92 -3.70
N LEU A 8 6.93 -7.40 -4.06
CA LEU A 8 6.50 -6.05 -3.66
C LEU A 8 6.31 -5.92 -2.15
N LYS A 9 5.70 -6.91 -1.50
CA LYS A 9 5.56 -6.96 -0.03
C LYS A 9 6.92 -6.98 0.68
N ALA A 10 7.86 -7.79 0.19
CA ALA A 10 9.22 -7.82 0.73
C ALA A 10 9.92 -6.46 0.57
N ARG A 11 9.81 -5.84 -0.62
CA ARG A 11 10.40 -4.52 -0.86
C ARG A 11 9.77 -3.42 0.03
N HIS A 12 8.46 -3.48 0.25
CA HIS A 12 7.75 -2.58 1.16
C HIS A 12 8.28 -2.70 2.60
N ALA A 13 8.44 -3.93 3.11
CA ALA A 13 8.99 -4.16 4.44
C ALA A 13 10.42 -3.59 4.59
N ILE A 14 11.28 -3.75 3.58
CA ILE A 14 12.63 -3.16 3.59
C ILE A 14 12.55 -1.62 3.65
N MET A 15 11.61 -0.99 2.92
CA MET A 15 11.44 0.46 2.98
C MET A 15 10.92 0.93 4.33
N GLU A 16 10.05 0.16 5.00
CA GLU A 16 9.61 0.45 6.36
C GLU A 16 10.77 0.45 7.35
N THR A 17 11.62 -0.59 7.31
CA THR A 17 12.82 -0.65 8.15
C THR A 17 13.72 0.56 7.92
N ARG A 18 13.97 0.95 6.65
CA ARG A 18 14.81 2.12 6.33
C ARG A 18 14.21 3.44 6.82
N VAL A 19 12.89 3.60 6.76
CA VAL A 19 12.22 4.77 7.35
C VAL A 19 12.41 4.81 8.86
N MET A 20 12.26 3.66 9.54
CA MET A 20 12.45 3.57 10.99
C MET A 20 13.90 3.85 11.39
N GLU A 21 14.86 3.30 10.67
CA GLU A 21 16.30 3.55 10.88
C GLU A 21 16.62 5.03 10.71
N GLU A 22 16.17 5.66 9.63
CA GLU A 22 16.43 7.08 9.37
C GLU A 22 15.78 7.98 10.43
N GLN A 23 14.57 7.63 10.89
CA GLN A 23 13.86 8.39 11.91
C GLN A 23 14.49 8.28 13.30
N ARG A 24 15.19 7.17 13.59
CA ARG A 24 15.93 6.93 14.83
C ARG A 24 17.30 7.60 14.87
N ARG A 25 17.78 8.16 13.76
CA ARG A 25 19.07 8.85 13.73
C ARG A 25 19.02 10.09 14.63
N PRO A 26 20.12 10.42 15.33
CA PRO A 26 20.20 11.62 16.17
C PRO A 26 20.02 12.92 15.37
N LYS A 27 20.31 12.89 14.06
CA LYS A 27 19.98 13.94 13.09
C LYS A 27 19.34 13.31 11.85
N PRO A 28 18.01 13.22 11.78
CA PRO A 28 17.34 12.64 10.63
C PRO A 28 17.43 13.60 9.43
N ASP A 29 17.70 13.06 8.24
CA ASP A 29 17.63 13.83 7.00
C ASP A 29 16.16 13.92 6.52
N PRO A 30 15.54 15.12 6.51
CA PRO A 30 14.14 15.29 6.13
C PRO A 30 13.88 14.99 4.65
N ILE A 31 14.85 15.25 3.77
CA ILE A 31 14.74 14.98 2.32
C ILE A 31 14.75 13.47 2.10
N ARG A 32 15.70 12.78 2.75
CA ARG A 32 15.78 11.31 2.69
C ARG A 32 14.55 10.64 3.28
N LEU A 33 14.05 11.11 4.43
CA LEU A 33 12.81 10.62 5.02
C LEU A 33 11.60 10.81 4.11
N LYS A 34 11.47 11.98 3.47
CA LYS A 34 10.39 12.25 2.52
C LYS A 34 10.46 11.29 1.33
N SER A 35 11.64 11.12 0.74
CA SER A 35 11.85 10.20 -0.38
C SER A 35 11.52 8.75 -0.01
N LEU A 36 11.97 8.27 1.16
CA LEU A 36 11.67 6.92 1.64
C LEU A 36 10.16 6.72 1.88
N LYS A 37 9.48 7.71 2.47
CA LYS A 37 8.02 7.67 2.68
C LYS A 37 7.25 7.67 1.35
N THR A 38 7.69 8.44 0.36
CA THR A 38 7.09 8.43 -0.99
C THR A 38 7.22 7.07 -1.66
N ILE A 39 8.42 6.47 -1.64
CA ILE A 39 8.65 5.14 -2.22
C ILE A 39 7.80 4.10 -1.49
N LYS A 40 7.70 4.16 -0.16
CA LYS A 40 6.83 3.28 0.63
C LYS A 40 5.37 3.40 0.20
N LEU A 41 4.87 4.63 0.05
CA LEU A 41 3.50 4.89 -0.38
C LEU A 41 3.21 4.29 -1.76
N GLN A 42 4.11 4.51 -2.73
CA GLN A 42 4.00 3.95 -4.08
C GLN A 42 3.95 2.41 -4.07
N LEU A 43 4.81 1.76 -3.26
CA LEU A 43 4.81 0.31 -3.13
C LEU A 43 3.50 -0.21 -2.53
N ARG A 44 2.95 0.48 -1.52
CA ARG A 44 1.65 0.14 -0.92
C ARG A 44 0.53 0.24 -1.95
N ASP A 45 0.52 1.29 -2.77
CA ASP A 45 -0.50 1.49 -3.79
C ASP A 45 -0.40 0.45 -4.92
N GLN A 46 0.83 0.07 -5.32
CA GLN A 46 1.07 -1.03 -6.26
C GLN A 46 0.58 -2.38 -5.72
N ILE A 47 0.84 -2.68 -4.44
CA ILE A 47 0.34 -3.88 -3.76
C ILE A 47 -1.19 -3.88 -3.77
N ALA A 48 -1.83 -2.79 -3.35
CA ALA A 48 -3.28 -2.68 -3.30
C ALA A 48 -3.91 -2.80 -4.70
N SER A 49 -3.28 -2.24 -5.73
CA SER A 49 -3.73 -2.38 -7.12
C SER A 49 -3.67 -3.83 -7.60
N LEU A 50 -2.56 -4.53 -7.35
CA LEU A 50 -2.43 -5.93 -7.72
C LEU A 50 -3.35 -6.85 -6.91
N GLU A 51 -3.56 -6.57 -5.63
CA GLU A 51 -4.51 -7.33 -4.80
C GLU A 51 -5.94 -7.17 -5.30
N ARG A 52 -6.33 -5.95 -5.73
CA ARG A 52 -7.63 -5.73 -6.39
C ARG A 52 -7.73 -6.51 -7.70
N LEU A 53 -6.72 -6.44 -8.56
CA LEU A 53 -6.74 -7.16 -9.84
C LEU A 53 -6.84 -8.68 -9.66
N ILE A 54 -6.11 -9.23 -8.68
CA ILE A 54 -6.18 -10.67 -8.34
C ILE A 54 -7.56 -11.01 -7.73
N GLY A 55 -8.10 -10.14 -6.86
CA GLY A 55 -9.42 -10.32 -6.26
C GLY A 55 -10.55 -10.24 -7.28
N GLU A 56 -10.48 -9.32 -8.25
CA GLU A 56 -11.45 -9.19 -9.34
C GLU A 56 -11.40 -10.37 -10.31
N THR A 57 -10.21 -10.94 -10.54
CA THR A 57 -10.05 -12.16 -11.38
C THR A 57 -10.68 -13.40 -10.73
N THR A 58 -10.78 -13.42 -9.39
CA THR A 58 -11.27 -14.57 -8.62
C THR A 58 -12.69 -14.40 -8.07
N ALA A 59 -13.28 -13.20 -8.16
CA ALA A 59 -14.64 -12.93 -7.71
C ALA A 59 -15.66 -13.17 -8.85
N PRO A 60 -16.74 -13.95 -8.61
CA PRO A 60 -17.83 -14.03 -9.57
C PRO A 60 -18.52 -12.67 -9.68
N VAL A 61 -18.84 -12.24 -10.91
CA VAL A 61 -19.50 -10.97 -11.28
C VAL A 61 -20.93 -10.91 -10.72
N THR A 62 -21.08 -10.79 -9.41
CA THR A 62 -22.40 -10.73 -8.76
C THR A 62 -22.57 -9.55 -7.81
N ASN A 63 -21.48 -8.87 -7.41
CA ASN A 63 -21.55 -7.85 -6.35
C ASN A 63 -21.18 -6.42 -6.79
N ARG A 64 -21.25 -6.10 -8.09
CA ARG A 64 -21.02 -4.73 -8.60
C ARG A 64 -22.18 -3.74 -8.35
N LEU A 65 -23.07 -4.05 -7.41
CA LEU A 65 -24.16 -3.18 -7.00
C LEU A 65 -24.19 -3.09 -5.47
N ARG A 66 -23.21 -2.39 -4.89
CA ARG A 66 -23.35 -1.90 -3.50
C ARG A 66 -23.67 -0.40 -3.55
N PRO A 67 -24.96 0.00 -3.54
CA PRO A 67 -25.30 1.40 -3.45
C PRO A 67 -24.88 1.92 -2.07
N LYS A 68 -24.09 3.00 -2.09
CA LYS A 68 -23.64 3.73 -0.92
C LYS A 68 -24.88 4.37 -0.26
N ARG A 69 -25.40 3.76 0.81
CA ARG A 69 -26.44 4.37 1.65
C ARG A 69 -25.92 5.71 2.17
N ARG A 70 -26.52 6.80 1.68
CA ARG A 70 -26.42 8.14 2.25
C ARG A 70 -27.17 8.13 3.57
N THR A 71 -26.47 8.21 4.69
CA THR A 71 -27.11 8.56 5.96
C THR A 71 -27.19 10.08 6.02
N LEU A 72 -28.38 10.61 5.79
CA LEU A 72 -28.80 11.94 6.23
C LEU A 72 -28.99 11.87 7.74
N THR A 73 -28.34 12.76 8.47
CA THR A 73 -28.66 13.04 9.88
C THR A 73 -29.03 14.51 10.00
N SER A 74 -30.08 14.71 10.80
CA SER A 74 -30.93 15.89 11.02
C SER A 74 -30.23 17.21 11.34
#